data_AF-A0A2V9X6I0-F1
#
_entry.id   AF-A0A2V9X6I0-F1
#
_cell.length_a   1.000
_cell.length_b   1.000
_cell.length_c   1.000
_cell.angle_alpha   90.00
_cell.angle_beta   90.00
_cell.angle_gamma   90.00
#
_symmetry.space_group_name_H-M   'P 1'
#
loop_
_entity.id
_entity.type
_entity.pdbx_description
1 polymer ?
#
loop_
_entity_poly.entity_id
_entity_poly.type
_entity_poly.pdbx_seq_one_letter_code
_entity_poly.pdbx_strand_id
1 'polypeptide(L)'
;METSRANEKPSSPRLRRFLVREDPIYDQYASIYQAKSTSAKIVYLVLYMLPGLLIYIFVNVDLVFRSEVALTHLSPKNLQYAWVLIITFGWHMFGPLLVLRYADKLSLRESFAFLGLNRVDWRGLCLVLPGFCVIFALLSIPYMRFIWTPLQSWLQTVPLLRIPAYSIFQDVPNNIYSFPPIALVFLFIGNFLGEELYFRGYLMKKSAFLGRWNWIVNSLLFALYHLWQIPQTWPVLVMVLAFGLLMWLRKDLYVMVLFHLFVNMWLAYGAS
;
A
#
# COMPACT_ATOMS: atom_id res chain seq x y z
N MET A 1 -31.34 -8.27 -37.01
CA MET A 1 -30.25 -8.98 -36.29
C MET A 1 -30.26 -8.48 -34.84
N GLU A 2 -31.16 -9.02 -34.03
CA GLU A 2 -31.26 -8.72 -32.60
C GLU A 2 -30.22 -9.53 -31.84
N THR A 3 -29.23 -8.84 -31.28
CA THR A 3 -28.23 -9.47 -30.42
C THR A 3 -28.86 -9.78 -29.06
N SER A 4 -29.10 -11.07 -28.84
CA SER A 4 -29.45 -11.70 -27.57
C SER A 4 -28.61 -11.14 -26.41
N ARG A 5 -29.20 -10.23 -25.62
CA ARG A 5 -28.67 -9.86 -24.30
C ARG A 5 -28.86 -11.04 -23.37
N ALA A 6 -27.77 -11.76 -23.13
CA ALA A 6 -27.72 -12.84 -22.16
C ALA A 6 -28.24 -12.35 -20.80
N ASN A 7 -29.23 -13.07 -20.29
CA ASN A 7 -29.76 -12.96 -18.93
C ASN A 7 -28.64 -13.23 -17.92
N GLU A 8 -27.92 -12.19 -17.49
CA GLU A 8 -27.11 -12.26 -16.27
C GLU A 8 -28.08 -12.40 -15.10
N LYS A 9 -28.22 -13.64 -14.59
CA LYS A 9 -28.91 -13.89 -13.32
C LYS A 9 -28.29 -12.97 -12.26
N PRO A 10 -29.06 -12.05 -11.64
CA PRO A 10 -28.51 -11.21 -10.60
C PRO A 10 -27.99 -12.13 -9.48
N SER A 11 -26.70 -12.00 -9.18
CA SER A 11 -26.13 -12.60 -7.98
C SER A 11 -27.06 -12.28 -6.80
N SER A 12 -27.34 -13.28 -5.96
CA SER A 12 -28.39 -13.11 -4.95
C SER A 12 -28.10 -11.84 -4.13
N PRO A 13 -29.09 -10.94 -3.93
CA PRO A 13 -28.88 -9.68 -3.22
C PRO A 13 -28.27 -9.86 -1.82
N ARG A 14 -28.31 -11.07 -1.26
CA ARG A 14 -27.70 -11.45 0.02
C ARG A 14 -26.18 -11.63 -0.09
N LEU A 15 -25.67 -12.31 -1.11
CA LEU A 15 -24.23 -12.52 -1.29
C LEU A 15 -23.50 -11.21 -1.59
N ARG A 16 -24.10 -10.34 -2.43
CA ARG A 16 -23.54 -9.02 -2.69
C ARG A 16 -23.44 -8.19 -1.42
N ARG A 17 -24.50 -8.13 -0.60
CA ARG A 17 -24.49 -7.45 0.71
C ARG A 17 -23.56 -8.12 1.73
N PHE A 18 -23.22 -9.39 1.53
CA PHE A 18 -22.24 -10.09 2.36
C PHE A 18 -20.83 -9.58 2.08
N LEU A 19 -20.45 -9.52 0.80
CA LEU A 19 -19.09 -9.19 0.36
C LEU A 19 -18.85 -7.68 0.26
N VAL A 20 -19.83 -6.93 -0.25
CA VAL A 20 -19.74 -5.49 -0.46
C VAL A 20 -20.40 -4.77 0.71
N ARG A 21 -19.60 -3.99 1.44
CA ARG A 21 -20.07 -3.10 2.50
C ARG A 21 -20.42 -1.73 1.89
N GLU A 22 -21.63 -1.27 2.18
CA GLU A 22 -22.00 0.12 1.97
C GLU A 22 -21.41 0.98 3.11
N ASP A 23 -20.78 2.09 2.75
CA ASP A 23 -20.21 3.03 3.71
C ASP A 23 -20.48 4.47 3.22
N PRO A 24 -21.63 5.04 3.62
CA PRO A 24 -22.02 6.38 3.21
C PRO A 24 -21.01 7.46 3.63
N ILE A 25 -20.32 7.27 4.76
CA ILE A 25 -19.33 8.23 5.27
C ILE A 25 -18.08 8.19 4.39
N TYR A 26 -17.60 7.00 4.02
CA TYR A 26 -16.51 6.85 3.05
C TYR A 26 -16.87 7.55 1.72
N ASP A 27 -18.06 7.26 1.20
CA ASP A 27 -18.52 7.76 -0.10
C ASP A 27 -18.74 9.28 -0.08
N GLN A 28 -19.22 9.82 1.02
CA GLN A 28 -19.34 11.26 1.24
C GLN A 28 -17.97 11.94 1.21
N TYR A 29 -16.99 11.46 1.99
CA TYR A 29 -15.65 12.05 1.98
C TYR A 29 -14.96 11.94 0.62
N ALA A 30 -15.07 10.79 -0.04
CA ALA A 30 -14.53 10.59 -1.38
C ALA A 30 -15.16 11.54 -2.41
N SER A 31 -16.47 11.77 -2.34
CA SER A 31 -17.17 12.66 -3.28
C SER A 31 -16.81 14.15 -3.07
N ILE A 32 -16.70 14.59 -1.81
CA ILE A 32 -16.44 15.99 -1.46
C ILE A 32 -14.97 16.38 -1.69
N TYR A 33 -14.03 15.53 -1.27
CA TYR A 33 -12.60 15.88 -1.15
C TYR A 33 -11.69 15.31 -2.25
N GLN A 34 -12.24 14.62 -3.24
CA GLN A 34 -11.49 14.24 -4.44
C GLN A 34 -10.93 15.46 -5.18
N ALA A 35 -9.82 15.26 -5.89
CA ALA A 35 -9.21 16.30 -6.70
C ALA A 35 -10.14 16.77 -7.84
N LYS A 36 -10.40 18.08 -7.92
CA LYS A 36 -11.33 18.67 -8.89
C LYS A 36 -10.62 19.20 -10.14
N SER A 37 -9.52 19.95 -9.98
CA SER A 37 -8.75 20.51 -11.10
C SER A 37 -7.77 19.48 -11.69
N THR A 38 -7.42 19.65 -12.97
CA THR A 38 -6.42 18.80 -13.65
C THR A 38 -5.06 18.81 -12.94
N SER A 39 -4.61 19.99 -12.47
CA SER A 39 -3.36 20.10 -11.71
C SER A 39 -3.42 19.31 -10.41
N ALA A 40 -4.51 19.42 -9.64
CA ALA A 40 -4.67 18.65 -8.42
C ALA A 40 -4.71 17.14 -8.70
N LYS A 41 -5.40 16.71 -9.77
CA LYS A 41 -5.44 15.29 -10.17
C LYS A 41 -4.04 14.75 -10.45
N ILE A 42 -3.23 15.49 -11.22
CA ILE A 42 -1.83 15.13 -11.50
C ILE A 42 -1.02 15.07 -10.21
N VAL A 43 -1.12 16.09 -9.35
CA VAL A 43 -0.41 16.13 -8.06
C VAL A 43 -0.72 14.89 -7.23
N TYR A 44 -2.00 14.53 -7.08
CA TYR A 44 -2.36 13.34 -6.29
C TYR A 44 -1.89 12.04 -6.91
N LEU A 45 -1.82 11.92 -8.24
CA LEU A 45 -1.24 10.75 -8.90
C LEU A 45 0.28 10.66 -8.68
N VAL A 46 0.99 11.80 -8.75
CA VAL A 46 2.43 11.88 -8.46
C VAL A 46 2.72 11.56 -6.98
N LEU A 47 1.85 12.00 -6.07
CA LEU A 47 2.00 11.75 -4.63
C LEU A 47 1.98 10.26 -4.27
N TYR A 48 1.41 9.38 -5.09
CA TYR A 48 1.57 7.94 -4.89
C TYR A 48 3.04 7.50 -5.03
N MET A 49 3.78 8.06 -5.99
CA MET A 49 5.15 7.63 -6.32
C MET A 49 6.19 8.37 -5.50
N LEU A 50 5.91 9.63 -5.18
CA LEU A 50 6.90 10.55 -4.61
C LEU A 50 7.62 10.01 -3.36
N PRO A 51 6.95 9.49 -2.31
CA PRO A 51 7.69 8.99 -1.15
C PRO A 51 8.63 7.84 -1.51
N GLY A 52 8.27 7.02 -2.50
CA GLY A 52 9.09 5.89 -2.92
C GLY A 52 10.26 6.28 -3.79
N LEU A 53 10.08 7.30 -4.63
CA LEU A 53 11.16 7.94 -5.37
C LEU A 53 12.16 8.57 -4.40
N LEU A 54 11.69 9.21 -3.32
CA LEU A 54 12.58 9.76 -2.30
C LEU A 54 13.39 8.66 -1.62
N ILE A 55 12.76 7.56 -1.16
CA ILE A 55 13.51 6.42 -0.60
C ILE A 55 14.52 5.90 -1.62
N TYR A 56 14.15 5.71 -2.87
CA TYR A 56 15.09 5.25 -3.90
C TYR A 56 16.29 6.20 -4.03
N ILE A 57 16.08 7.51 -4.06
CA ILE A 57 17.17 8.49 -4.18
C ILE A 57 18.10 8.44 -2.96
N PHE A 58 17.55 8.48 -1.75
CA PHE A 58 18.37 8.55 -0.53
C PHE A 58 18.95 7.19 -0.09
N VAL A 59 18.26 6.10 -0.39
CA VAL A 59 18.68 4.75 0.05
C VAL A 59 19.38 3.96 -1.06
N ASN A 60 19.06 4.16 -2.34
CA ASN A 60 19.63 3.33 -3.41
C ASN A 60 20.67 4.04 -4.29
N VAL A 61 20.72 5.38 -4.32
CA VAL A 61 21.76 6.11 -5.08
C VAL A 61 23.03 6.19 -4.23
N ASP A 62 24.04 5.40 -4.58
CA ASP A 62 25.27 5.21 -3.79
C ASP A 62 25.96 6.52 -3.39
N LEU A 63 26.06 7.48 -4.32
CA LEU A 63 26.66 8.79 -4.04
C LEU A 63 25.89 9.54 -2.94
N VAL A 64 24.55 9.60 -3.04
CA VAL A 64 23.70 10.29 -2.06
C VAL A 64 23.79 9.60 -0.71
N PHE A 65 23.61 8.27 -0.70
CA PHE A 65 23.66 7.48 0.52
C PHE A 65 24.99 7.62 1.27
N ARG A 66 26.13 7.54 0.56
CA ARG A 66 27.46 7.72 1.18
C ARG A 66 27.67 9.12 1.72
N SER A 67 27.18 10.15 1.02
CA SER A 67 27.23 11.53 1.51
C SER A 67 26.43 11.70 2.80
N GLU A 68 25.26 11.07 2.91
CA GLU A 68 24.45 11.10 4.13
C GLU A 68 25.11 10.37 5.30
N VAL A 69 25.71 9.21 5.07
CA VAL A 69 26.48 8.48 6.10
C VAL A 69 27.66 9.34 6.58
N ALA A 70 28.39 9.97 5.67
CA ALA A 70 29.51 10.85 6.00
C ALA A 70 29.06 12.09 6.79
N LEU A 71 27.91 12.68 6.45
CA LEU A 71 27.36 13.88 7.09
C LEU A 71 26.75 13.59 8.47
N THR A 72 26.02 12.49 8.61
CA THR A 72 25.25 12.18 9.82
C THR A 72 26.02 11.35 10.85
N HIS A 73 27.10 10.69 10.41
CA HIS A 73 27.86 9.70 11.19
C HIS A 73 27.02 8.51 11.69
N LEU A 74 25.81 8.32 11.16
CA LEU A 74 24.99 7.16 11.47
C LEU A 74 25.55 5.92 10.76
N SER A 75 25.37 4.75 11.39
CA SER A 75 25.64 3.50 10.68
C SER A 75 24.72 3.37 9.46
N PRO A 76 25.16 2.73 8.36
CA PRO A 76 24.34 2.50 7.17
C PRO A 76 22.95 1.93 7.47
N LYS A 77 22.88 0.99 8.43
CA LYS A 77 21.62 0.35 8.86
C LYS A 77 20.70 1.35 9.59
N ASN A 78 21.23 2.16 10.49
CA ASN A 78 20.46 3.13 11.26
C ASN A 78 19.98 4.30 10.41
N LEU A 79 20.78 4.75 9.44
CA LEU A 79 20.39 5.80 8.50
C LEU A 79 19.19 5.35 7.65
N GLN A 80 19.23 4.15 7.09
CA GLN A 80 18.10 3.62 6.30
C GLN A 80 16.85 3.40 7.17
N TYR A 81 17.02 2.93 8.41
CA TYR A 81 15.91 2.85 9.36
C TYR A 81 15.29 4.22 9.66
N ALA A 82 16.11 5.27 9.81
CA ALA A 82 15.62 6.63 9.99
C ALA A 82 14.79 7.10 8.77
N TRP A 83 15.23 6.80 7.55
CA TRP A 83 14.46 7.07 6.34
C TRP A 83 13.11 6.34 6.30
N VAL A 84 13.08 5.07 6.70
CA VAL A 84 11.83 4.32 6.84
C VAL A 84 10.89 5.05 7.81
N LEU A 85 11.37 5.46 8.98
CA LEU A 85 10.54 6.19 9.96
C LEU A 85 10.07 7.55 9.44
N ILE A 86 10.92 8.31 8.77
CA ILE A 86 10.57 9.62 8.19
C ILE A 86 9.43 9.44 7.17
N ILE A 87 9.51 8.43 6.32
CA ILE A 87 8.46 8.20 5.32
C ILE A 87 7.20 7.63 5.97
N THR A 88 7.31 6.59 6.81
CA THR A 88 6.10 5.95 7.34
C THR A 88 5.39 6.78 8.39
N PHE A 89 6.10 7.43 9.30
CA PHE A 89 5.46 8.28 10.32
C PHE A 89 5.28 9.71 9.80
N GLY A 90 6.33 10.32 9.27
CA GLY A 90 6.29 11.69 8.77
C GLY A 90 5.37 11.83 7.56
N TRP A 91 5.67 11.13 6.47
CA TRP A 91 4.91 11.27 5.23
C TRP A 91 3.57 10.55 5.26
N HIS A 92 3.53 9.26 5.59
CA HIS A 92 2.32 8.46 5.46
C HIS A 92 1.27 8.72 6.56
N MET A 93 1.69 9.04 7.79
CA MET A 93 0.76 9.29 8.91
C MET A 93 0.54 10.78 9.16
N PHE A 94 1.60 11.53 9.46
CA PHE A 94 1.47 12.95 9.78
C PHE A 94 1.10 13.78 8.55
N GLY A 95 1.68 13.51 7.38
CA GLY A 95 1.39 14.23 6.13
C GLY A 95 -0.11 14.35 5.82
N PRO A 96 -0.87 13.26 5.65
CA PRO A 96 -2.31 13.30 5.46
C PRO A 96 -3.05 14.06 6.55
N LEU A 97 -2.69 13.87 7.83
CA LEU A 97 -3.35 14.57 8.93
C LEU A 97 -3.15 16.08 8.81
N LEU A 98 -1.94 16.55 8.51
CA LEU A 98 -1.66 17.97 8.32
C LEU A 98 -2.44 18.53 7.11
N VAL A 99 -2.45 17.84 5.98
CA VAL A 99 -3.21 18.31 4.79
C VAL A 99 -4.71 18.37 5.11
N LEU A 100 -5.25 17.34 5.74
CA LEU A 100 -6.67 17.31 6.11
C LEU A 100 -7.04 18.44 7.09
N ARG A 101 -6.17 18.73 8.07
CA ARG A 101 -6.40 19.78 9.07
C ARG A 101 -6.26 21.18 8.49
N TYR A 102 -5.23 21.42 7.70
CA TYR A 102 -4.82 22.77 7.31
C TYR A 102 -5.23 23.17 5.90
N ALA A 103 -5.22 22.24 4.94
CA ALA A 103 -5.67 22.50 3.58
C ALA A 103 -7.17 22.23 3.42
N ASP A 104 -7.65 21.07 3.89
CA ASP A 104 -9.06 20.68 3.77
C ASP A 104 -9.96 21.21 4.90
N LYS A 105 -9.34 21.85 5.92
CA LYS A 105 -10.01 22.48 7.07
C LYS A 105 -10.90 21.53 7.90
N LEU A 106 -10.63 20.23 7.88
CA LEU A 106 -11.32 19.26 8.73
C LEU A 106 -10.90 19.41 10.19
N SER A 107 -11.81 19.21 11.14
CA SER A 107 -11.48 18.98 12.55
C SER A 107 -10.65 17.71 12.74
N LEU A 108 -9.97 17.53 13.88
CA LEU A 108 -9.20 16.30 14.13
C LEU A 108 -10.09 15.05 14.09
N ARG A 109 -11.30 15.15 14.63
CA ARG A 109 -12.30 14.08 14.59
C ARG A 109 -12.71 13.74 13.17
N GLU A 110 -12.94 14.76 12.33
CA GLU A 110 -13.27 14.55 10.92
C GLU A 110 -12.07 14.02 10.12
N SER A 111 -10.83 14.41 10.43
CA SER A 111 -9.64 13.83 9.80
C SER A 111 -9.53 12.33 10.10
N PHE A 112 -9.78 11.91 11.34
CA PHE A 112 -9.81 10.48 11.69
C PHE A 112 -10.98 9.74 11.04
N ALA A 113 -12.15 10.36 10.93
CA ALA A 113 -13.29 9.81 10.19
C ALA A 113 -13.00 9.69 8.68
N PHE A 114 -12.34 10.70 8.11
CA PHE A 114 -11.88 10.71 6.73
C PHE A 114 -10.91 9.56 6.49
N LEU A 115 -9.93 9.36 7.36
CA LEU A 115 -8.95 8.28 7.24
C LEU A 115 -9.55 6.89 7.49
N GLY A 116 -10.73 6.80 8.12
CA GLY A 116 -11.40 5.55 8.43
C GLY A 116 -10.98 4.92 9.76
N LEU A 117 -10.37 5.71 10.66
CA LEU A 117 -9.88 5.28 11.98
C LEU A 117 -10.96 5.22 13.06
N ASN A 118 -12.18 5.67 12.77
CA ASN A 118 -13.26 5.73 13.76
C ASN A 118 -14.29 4.60 13.62
N ARG A 119 -14.02 3.61 12.77
CA ARG A 119 -14.97 2.55 12.41
C ARG A 119 -14.25 1.24 12.15
N VAL A 120 -14.89 0.15 12.53
CA VAL A 120 -14.34 -1.21 12.39
C VAL A 120 -15.37 -2.12 11.75
N ASP A 121 -14.99 -2.83 10.70
CA ASP A 121 -15.79 -3.86 10.05
C ASP A 121 -15.58 -5.23 10.70
N TRP A 122 -16.24 -5.49 11.83
CA TRP A 122 -16.11 -6.79 12.51
C TRP A 122 -16.45 -7.98 11.62
N ARG A 123 -17.44 -7.82 10.74
CA ARG A 123 -17.79 -8.86 9.76
C ARG A 123 -16.69 -9.07 8.73
N GLY A 124 -16.13 -7.97 8.22
CA GLY A 124 -14.97 -7.98 7.34
C GLY A 124 -13.80 -8.71 7.98
N LEU A 125 -13.47 -8.37 9.23
CA LEU A 125 -12.36 -8.94 9.99
C LEU A 125 -12.55 -10.43 10.30
N CYS A 126 -13.73 -10.84 10.78
CA CYS A 126 -13.93 -12.20 11.28
C CYS A 126 -14.31 -13.20 10.19
N LEU A 127 -14.92 -12.76 9.08
CA LEU A 127 -15.46 -13.66 8.05
C LEU A 127 -14.84 -13.44 6.67
N VAL A 128 -14.80 -12.20 6.19
CA VAL A 128 -14.35 -11.93 4.82
C VAL A 128 -12.84 -12.06 4.71
N LEU A 129 -12.10 -11.44 5.63
CA LEU A 129 -10.64 -11.41 5.63
C LEU A 129 -10.02 -12.81 5.68
N PRO A 130 -10.41 -13.74 6.58
CA PRO A 130 -9.83 -15.09 6.58
C PRO A 130 -10.05 -15.83 5.26
N GLY A 131 -11.26 -15.77 4.70
CA GLY A 131 -11.54 -16.37 3.39
C GLY A 131 -10.73 -15.72 2.27
N PHE A 132 -10.57 -14.40 2.30
CA PHE A 132 -9.77 -13.66 1.34
C PHE A 132 -8.27 -14.01 1.44
N CYS A 133 -7.74 -14.17 2.66
CA CYS A 133 -6.36 -14.62 2.91
C CYS A 133 -6.11 -16.03 2.37
N VAL A 134 -7.06 -16.97 2.58
CA VAL A 134 -6.94 -18.34 2.04
C VAL A 134 -6.93 -18.32 0.51
N ILE A 135 -7.85 -17.58 -0.12
CA ILE A 135 -7.88 -17.44 -1.59
C ILE A 135 -6.57 -16.81 -2.09
N PHE A 136 -6.09 -15.74 -1.43
CA PHE A 136 -4.83 -15.10 -1.78
C PHE A 136 -3.66 -16.08 -1.70
N ALA A 137 -3.53 -16.83 -0.60
CA ALA A 137 -2.48 -17.81 -0.42
C ALA A 137 -2.50 -18.87 -1.53
N LEU A 138 -3.66 -19.47 -1.79
CA LEU A 138 -3.82 -20.49 -2.83
C LEU A 138 -3.46 -19.97 -4.24
N LEU A 139 -3.87 -18.75 -4.57
CA LEU A 139 -3.54 -18.12 -5.87
C LEU A 139 -2.07 -17.69 -5.94
N SER A 140 -1.48 -17.28 -4.82
CA SER A 140 -0.09 -16.81 -4.76
C SER A 140 0.91 -17.93 -5.00
N ILE A 141 0.66 -19.17 -4.56
CA ILE A 141 1.62 -20.29 -4.71
C ILE A 141 2.03 -20.51 -6.18
N PRO A 142 1.11 -20.77 -7.13
CA PRO A 142 1.49 -20.94 -8.53
C PRO A 142 2.02 -19.63 -9.12
N TYR A 143 1.50 -18.48 -8.70
CA TYR A 143 1.99 -17.18 -9.17
C TYR A 143 3.46 -16.96 -8.81
N MET A 144 3.85 -17.27 -7.56
CA MET A 144 5.21 -17.10 -7.08
C MET A 144 6.18 -17.98 -7.87
N ARG A 145 5.79 -19.24 -8.09
CA ARG A 145 6.60 -20.20 -8.84
C ARG A 145 6.77 -19.83 -10.32
N PHE A 146 5.69 -19.45 -10.99
CA PHE A 146 5.68 -19.34 -12.46
C PHE A 146 5.86 -17.92 -12.98
N ILE A 147 5.51 -16.90 -12.19
CA ILE A 147 5.56 -15.49 -12.61
C ILE A 147 6.60 -14.72 -11.79
N TRP A 148 6.54 -14.81 -10.46
CA TRP A 148 7.39 -14.00 -9.59
C TRP A 148 8.87 -14.33 -9.75
N THR A 149 9.27 -15.61 -9.63
CA THR A 149 10.69 -15.99 -9.69
C THR A 149 11.36 -15.60 -11.01
N PRO A 150 10.81 -15.94 -12.21
CA PRO A 150 11.44 -15.54 -13.46
C PRO A 150 11.52 -14.02 -13.63
N LEU A 151 10.48 -13.29 -13.22
CA LEU A 151 10.43 -11.84 -13.34
C LEU A 151 11.39 -11.15 -12.37
N GLN A 152 11.50 -11.62 -11.13
CA GLN A 152 12.50 -11.17 -10.18
C GLN A 152 13.91 -11.40 -10.73
N SER A 153 14.22 -12.62 -11.20
CA SER A 153 15.54 -12.93 -11.76
C SER A 153 15.87 -12.03 -12.94
N TRP A 154 14.90 -11.78 -13.84
CA TRP A 154 15.07 -10.85 -14.94
C TRP A 154 15.31 -9.40 -14.46
N LEU A 155 14.52 -8.89 -13.51
CA LEU A 155 14.71 -7.53 -12.97
C LEU A 155 16.09 -7.36 -12.32
N GLN A 156 16.59 -8.39 -11.63
CA GLN A 156 17.94 -8.39 -11.08
C GLN A 156 19.03 -8.32 -12.15
N THR A 157 18.77 -8.64 -13.42
CA THR A 157 19.78 -8.48 -14.48
C THR A 157 20.02 -7.01 -14.82
N VAL A 158 19.04 -6.12 -14.60
CA VAL A 158 19.11 -4.70 -14.95
C VAL A 158 19.81 -3.90 -13.83
N PRO A 159 21.01 -3.33 -14.06
CA PRO A 159 21.78 -2.70 -12.99
C PRO A 159 21.05 -1.58 -12.25
N LEU A 160 20.26 -0.77 -12.97
CA LEU A 160 19.48 0.34 -12.39
C LEU A 160 18.37 -0.14 -11.44
N LEU A 161 17.90 -1.38 -11.60
CA LEU A 161 16.79 -1.93 -10.81
C LEU A 161 17.28 -2.76 -9.63
N ARG A 162 18.58 -3.06 -9.54
CA ARG A 162 19.13 -3.84 -8.44
C ARG A 162 19.01 -3.07 -7.13
N ILE A 163 18.63 -3.77 -6.08
CA ILE A 163 18.82 -3.23 -4.73
C ILE A 163 20.32 -3.27 -4.41
N PRO A 164 20.91 -2.18 -3.92
CA PRO A 164 22.31 -2.16 -3.55
C PRO A 164 22.64 -3.12 -2.40
N ALA A 165 23.86 -3.67 -2.40
CA ALA A 165 24.30 -4.63 -1.39
C ALA A 165 24.30 -4.07 0.05
N TYR A 166 24.46 -2.76 0.21
CA TYR A 166 24.40 -2.09 1.51
C TYR A 166 22.97 -1.81 2.00
N SER A 167 21.96 -2.07 1.17
CA SER A 167 20.58 -1.77 1.50
C SER A 167 20.02 -2.77 2.53
N ILE A 168 19.26 -2.28 3.50
CA ILE A 168 18.52 -3.12 4.45
C ILE A 168 17.44 -3.99 3.77
N PHE A 169 17.19 -3.75 2.48
CA PHE A 169 16.17 -4.43 1.68
C PHE A 169 16.69 -5.56 0.78
N GLN A 170 18.02 -5.76 0.68
CA GLN A 170 18.61 -6.75 -0.23
C GLN A 170 18.42 -8.21 0.23
N ASP A 171 18.34 -8.46 1.55
CA ASP A 171 18.18 -9.80 2.14
C ASP A 171 17.04 -9.78 3.18
N VAL A 172 15.81 -9.58 2.70
CA VAL A 172 14.60 -9.72 3.52
C VAL A 172 14.28 -11.21 3.66
N PRO A 173 14.06 -11.76 4.87
CA PRO A 173 13.79 -11.06 6.13
C PRO A 173 15.01 -10.64 6.98
N ASN A 174 16.18 -11.22 6.78
CA ASN A 174 17.31 -11.15 7.73
C ASN A 174 17.77 -9.73 8.06
N ASN A 175 17.85 -8.84 7.06
CA ASN A 175 18.34 -7.49 7.28
C ASN A 175 17.32 -6.61 8.02
N ILE A 176 16.05 -6.67 7.62
CA ILE A 176 14.99 -5.81 8.16
C ILE A 176 14.40 -6.32 9.47
N TYR A 177 14.44 -7.63 9.74
CA TYR A 177 13.91 -8.20 10.99
C TYR A 177 14.98 -8.45 12.06
N SER A 178 16.23 -8.09 11.80
CA SER A 178 17.30 -8.08 12.81
C SER A 178 17.42 -6.77 13.59
N PHE A 179 16.43 -5.86 13.49
CA PHE A 179 16.38 -4.68 14.36
C PHE A 179 15.93 -5.06 15.78
N PRO A 180 16.28 -4.25 16.81
CA PRO A 180 15.78 -4.47 18.16
C PRO A 180 14.24 -4.53 18.21
N PRO A 181 13.62 -5.28 19.14
CA PRO A 181 12.17 -5.47 19.17
C PRO A 181 11.36 -4.18 19.14
N ILE A 182 11.80 -3.14 19.86
CA ILE A 182 11.12 -1.83 19.86
C ILE A 182 11.15 -1.17 18.48
N ALA A 183 12.25 -1.30 17.74
CA ALA A 183 12.36 -0.76 16.39
C ALA A 183 11.48 -1.54 15.41
N LEU A 184 11.35 -2.86 15.59
CA LEU A 184 10.41 -3.67 14.80
C LEU A 184 8.95 -3.26 15.04
N VAL A 185 8.58 -2.90 16.28
CA VAL A 185 7.23 -2.39 16.58
C VAL A 185 6.94 -1.12 15.78
N PHE A 186 7.85 -0.16 15.77
CA PHE A 186 7.68 1.06 14.98
C PHE A 186 7.68 0.77 13.47
N LEU A 187 8.53 -0.14 13.00
CA LEU A 187 8.55 -0.56 11.61
C LEU A 187 7.22 -1.20 11.21
N PHE A 188 6.64 -2.06 12.04
CA PHE A 188 5.33 -2.67 11.79
C PHE A 188 4.19 -1.66 11.81
N ILE A 189 4.18 -0.73 12.78
CA ILE A 189 3.17 0.34 12.80
C ILE A 189 3.30 1.19 11.53
N GLY A 190 4.50 1.63 11.19
CA GLY A 190 4.75 2.46 10.02
C GLY A 190 4.40 1.76 8.70
N ASN A 191 4.86 0.52 8.54
CA ASN A 191 4.66 -0.29 7.34
C ASN A 191 3.19 -0.66 7.14
N PHE A 192 2.53 -1.20 8.18
CA PHE A 192 1.15 -1.69 8.01
C PHE A 192 0.12 -0.58 8.20
N LEU A 193 0.17 0.15 9.31
CA LEU A 193 -0.82 1.21 9.56
C LEU A 193 -0.53 2.46 8.74
N GLY A 194 0.73 2.89 8.68
CA GLY A 194 1.12 4.10 7.94
C GLY A 194 0.79 3.98 6.45
N GLU A 195 1.24 2.93 5.78
CA GLU A 195 0.96 2.76 4.35
C GLU A 195 -0.54 2.64 4.06
N GLU A 196 -1.30 1.86 4.83
CA GLU A 196 -2.74 1.77 4.61
C GLU A 196 -3.45 3.11 4.86
N LEU A 197 -3.03 3.86 5.88
CA LEU A 197 -3.53 5.23 6.11
C LEU A 197 -3.28 6.13 4.92
N TYR A 198 -2.07 6.09 4.36
CA TYR A 198 -1.70 6.94 3.24
C TYR A 198 -2.39 6.53 1.94
N PHE A 199 -2.27 5.28 1.54
CA PHE A 199 -2.73 4.82 0.24
C PHE A 199 -4.25 4.60 0.21
N ARG A 200 -4.84 3.96 1.23
CA ARG A 200 -6.26 3.57 1.24
C ARG A 200 -7.12 4.54 2.06
N GLY A 201 -6.57 5.03 3.17
CA GLY A 201 -7.19 6.06 4.00
C GLY A 201 -7.24 7.42 3.29
N TYR A 202 -6.14 7.86 2.70
CA TYR A 202 -5.99 9.21 2.16
C TYR A 202 -6.05 9.29 0.63
N LEU A 203 -5.04 8.76 -0.07
CA LEU A 203 -4.89 8.94 -1.51
C LEU A 203 -6.05 8.33 -2.31
N MET A 204 -6.55 7.16 -1.93
CA MET A 204 -7.70 6.53 -2.61
C MET A 204 -8.94 7.42 -2.59
N LYS A 205 -9.18 8.18 -1.52
CA LYS A 205 -10.31 9.15 -1.47
C LYS A 205 -10.00 10.38 -2.32
N LYS A 206 -8.77 10.88 -2.27
CA LYS A 206 -8.32 12.03 -3.09
C LYS A 206 -8.34 11.72 -4.60
N SER A 207 -8.13 10.46 -4.97
CA SER A 207 -8.19 9.98 -6.36
C SER A 207 -9.54 9.39 -6.77
N ALA A 208 -10.62 9.63 -6.01
CA ALA A 208 -11.95 9.09 -6.34
C ALA A 208 -12.51 9.57 -7.69
N PHE A 209 -11.91 10.60 -8.31
CA PHE A 209 -12.24 11.06 -9.66
C PHE A 209 -11.97 9.99 -10.74
N LEU A 210 -11.20 8.94 -10.42
CA LEU A 210 -10.99 7.76 -11.27
C LEU A 210 -12.19 6.81 -11.29
N GLY A 211 -13.21 7.05 -10.46
CA GLY A 211 -14.45 6.28 -10.42
C GLY A 211 -14.21 4.80 -10.11
N ARG A 212 -14.84 3.92 -10.89
CA ARG A 212 -14.77 2.46 -10.69
C ARG A 212 -13.37 1.87 -10.84
N TRP A 213 -12.46 2.57 -11.50
CA TRP A 213 -11.08 2.12 -11.75
C TRP A 213 -10.10 2.54 -10.65
N ASN A 214 -10.56 3.38 -9.71
CA ASN A 214 -9.71 3.94 -8.67
C ASN A 214 -8.96 2.86 -7.86
N TRP A 215 -9.60 1.73 -7.55
CA TRP A 215 -8.95 0.65 -6.80
C TRP A 215 -7.85 -0.07 -7.58
N ILE A 216 -7.98 -0.19 -8.90
CA ILE A 216 -6.93 -0.76 -9.76
C ILE A 216 -5.75 0.20 -9.83
N VAL A 217 -6.01 1.47 -10.13
CA VAL A 217 -4.96 2.49 -10.23
C VAL A 217 -4.23 2.67 -8.91
N ASN A 218 -4.96 2.73 -7.79
CA ASN A 218 -4.39 2.79 -6.45
C ASN A 218 -3.46 1.60 -6.16
N SER A 219 -3.88 0.38 -6.51
CA SER A 219 -3.08 -0.83 -6.29
C SER A 219 -1.82 -0.87 -7.14
N LEU A 220 -1.92 -0.54 -8.43
CA LEU A 220 -0.78 -0.52 -9.33
C LEU A 220 0.22 0.56 -8.92
N LEU A 221 -0.26 1.76 -8.58
CA LEU A 221 0.60 2.82 -8.06
C LEU A 221 1.21 2.42 -6.70
N PHE A 222 0.48 1.75 -5.82
CA PHE A 222 1.07 1.25 -4.57
C PHE A 222 2.22 0.25 -4.81
N ALA A 223 2.13 -0.64 -5.80
CA ALA A 223 3.28 -1.49 -6.15
C ALA A 223 4.43 -0.69 -6.77
N LEU A 224 4.13 0.25 -7.68
CA LEU A 224 5.15 1.09 -8.32
C LEU A 224 5.84 2.03 -7.33
N TYR A 225 5.18 2.40 -6.23
CA TYR A 225 5.76 3.16 -5.13
C TYR A 225 7.03 2.51 -4.58
N HIS A 226 7.13 1.17 -4.58
CA HIS A 226 8.26 0.43 -4.04
C HIS A 226 9.52 0.43 -4.93
N LEU A 227 9.89 1.59 -5.48
CA LEU A 227 11.03 1.79 -6.37
C LEU A 227 12.37 1.36 -5.75
N TRP A 228 12.52 1.46 -4.43
CA TRP A 228 13.73 1.04 -3.74
C TRP A 228 13.86 -0.49 -3.62
N GLN A 229 12.82 -1.23 -3.99
CA GLN A 229 12.69 -2.69 -3.88
C GLN A 229 12.16 -3.36 -5.16
N ILE A 230 12.43 -2.77 -6.33
CA ILE A 230 11.83 -3.19 -7.62
C ILE A 230 11.86 -4.71 -7.85
N PRO A 231 13.01 -5.42 -7.74
CA PRO A 231 13.06 -6.85 -8.02
C PRO A 231 12.22 -7.70 -7.06
N GLN A 232 11.85 -7.19 -5.90
CA GLN A 232 11.06 -7.88 -4.89
C GLN A 232 9.57 -7.57 -5.06
N THR A 233 9.21 -6.33 -5.39
CA THR A 233 7.84 -5.81 -5.32
C THR A 233 7.14 -5.72 -6.67
N TRP A 234 7.85 -5.39 -7.75
CA TRP A 234 7.23 -5.31 -9.07
C TRP A 234 6.75 -6.67 -9.60
N PRO A 235 7.42 -7.79 -9.28
CA PRO A 235 6.89 -9.09 -9.65
C PRO A 235 5.56 -9.45 -8.98
N VAL A 236 5.09 -8.71 -7.96
CA VAL A 236 3.77 -8.91 -7.33
C VAL A 236 2.68 -7.94 -7.83
N LEU A 237 2.90 -7.24 -8.96
CA LEU A 237 1.97 -6.26 -9.53
C LEU A 237 0.54 -6.78 -9.76
N VAL A 238 0.37 -8.06 -10.08
CA VAL A 238 -0.98 -8.65 -10.22
C VAL A 238 -1.58 -8.96 -8.85
N MET A 239 -0.77 -9.49 -7.93
CA MET A 239 -1.23 -9.85 -6.58
C MET A 239 -1.61 -8.63 -5.75
N VAL A 240 -0.98 -7.47 -5.96
CA VAL A 240 -1.31 -6.24 -5.25
C VAL A 240 -2.73 -5.73 -5.55
N LEU A 241 -3.33 -6.14 -6.69
CA LEU A 241 -4.73 -5.84 -6.99
C LEU A 241 -5.69 -6.38 -5.92
N ALA A 242 -5.29 -7.41 -5.18
CA ALA A 242 -6.04 -7.93 -4.04
C ALA A 242 -6.27 -6.86 -2.97
N PHE A 243 -5.32 -5.93 -2.77
CA PHE A 243 -5.48 -4.85 -1.80
C PHE A 243 -6.58 -3.88 -2.21
N GLY A 244 -6.52 -3.36 -3.44
CA GLY A 244 -7.55 -2.45 -3.93
C GLY A 244 -8.91 -3.12 -4.01
N LEU A 245 -8.97 -4.40 -4.42
CA LEU A 245 -10.21 -5.16 -4.44
C LEU A 245 -10.81 -5.27 -3.04
N LEU A 246 -10.04 -5.68 -2.04
CA LEU A 246 -10.52 -5.81 -0.66
C LEU A 246 -10.97 -4.45 -0.10
N MET A 247 -10.23 -3.39 -0.36
CA MET A 247 -10.61 -2.04 0.04
C MET A 247 -11.89 -1.57 -0.67
N TRP A 248 -12.07 -1.89 -1.95
CA TRP A 248 -13.30 -1.59 -2.69
C TRP A 248 -14.51 -2.35 -2.14
N LEU A 249 -14.32 -3.61 -1.74
CA LEU A 249 -15.37 -4.45 -1.17
C LEU A 249 -15.75 -4.01 0.25
N ARG A 250 -14.77 -3.69 1.11
CA ARG A 250 -15.01 -3.50 2.57
C ARG A 250 -14.93 -2.06 3.05
N LYS A 251 -14.19 -1.19 2.35
CA LYS A 251 -13.98 0.22 2.71
C LYS A 251 -13.53 0.44 4.16
N ASP A 252 -12.80 -0.53 4.71
CA ASP A 252 -12.42 -0.57 6.12
C ASP A 252 -10.90 -0.66 6.26
N LEU A 253 -10.33 0.30 7.00
CA LEU A 253 -8.89 0.42 7.13
C LEU A 253 -8.28 -0.72 7.95
N TYR A 254 -8.96 -1.19 8.99
CA TYR A 254 -8.44 -2.24 9.88
C TYR A 254 -8.38 -3.59 9.16
N VAL A 255 -9.39 -3.90 8.34
CA VAL A 255 -9.36 -5.06 7.44
C VAL A 255 -8.12 -5.00 6.53
N MET A 256 -7.81 -3.82 6.00
CA MET A 256 -6.65 -3.64 5.13
C MET A 256 -5.31 -3.76 5.88
N VAL A 257 -5.19 -3.19 7.08
CA VAL A 257 -3.97 -3.29 7.90
C VAL A 257 -3.65 -4.76 8.23
N LEU A 258 -4.66 -5.55 8.61
CA LEU A 258 -4.45 -6.97 8.89
C LEU A 258 -4.17 -7.78 7.62
N PHE A 259 -4.81 -7.45 6.50
CA PHE A 259 -4.50 -8.09 5.22
C PHE A 259 -3.06 -7.79 4.78
N HIS A 260 -2.62 -6.55 4.93
CA HIS A 260 -1.25 -6.13 4.63
C HIS A 260 -0.23 -6.90 5.49
N LEU A 261 -0.48 -6.96 6.80
CA LEU A 261 0.33 -7.78 7.71
C LEU A 261 0.40 -9.24 7.23
N PHE A 262 -0.76 -9.84 6.91
CA PHE A 262 -0.81 -11.21 6.40
C PHE A 262 0.02 -11.39 5.13
N VAL A 263 -0.14 -10.51 4.13
CA VAL A 263 0.60 -10.63 2.86
C VAL A 263 2.11 -10.54 3.08
N ASN A 264 2.58 -9.60 3.90
CA ASN A 264 4.02 -9.48 4.17
C ASN A 264 4.57 -10.70 4.91
N MET A 265 3.83 -11.24 5.88
CA MET A 265 4.25 -12.48 6.58
C MET A 265 4.21 -13.69 5.64
N TRP A 266 3.19 -13.80 4.80
CA TRP A 266 3.04 -14.88 3.83
C TRP A 266 4.15 -14.87 2.78
N LEU A 267 4.48 -13.70 2.22
CA LEU A 267 5.56 -13.58 1.25
C LEU A 267 6.95 -13.77 1.88
N ALA A 268 7.14 -13.36 3.14
CA ALA A 268 8.42 -13.52 3.83
C ALA A 268 8.70 -14.97 4.29
N TYR A 269 7.66 -15.73 4.67
CA TYR A 269 7.84 -17.02 5.35
C TYR A 269 7.01 -18.18 4.80
N GLY A 270 5.92 -17.92 4.08
CA GLY A 270 4.95 -18.94 3.65
C GLY A 270 5.02 -19.32 2.18
N ALA A 271 5.60 -18.47 1.35
CA ALA A 271 5.72 -18.66 -0.10
C ALA A 271 7.11 -19.10 -0.58
N SER A 272 8.05 -19.33 0.35
CA SER A 272 9.42 -19.79 0.11
C SER A 272 9.55 -21.30 0.03
#